data_AF-A0A6J8A618-F1
#
_entry.id   AF-A0A6J8A618-F1
#
_cell.length_a   1.000
_cell.length_b   1.000
_cell.length_c   1.000
_cell.angle_alpha   90.00
_cell.angle_beta   90.00
_cell.angle_gamma   90.00
#
_symmetry.space_group_name_H-M   'P 1'
#
loop_
_entity.id
_entity.type
_entity.pdbx_description
1 polymer ?
#
loop_
_entity_poly.entity_id
_entity_poly.type
_entity_poly.pdbx_seq_one_letter_code
_entity_poly.pdbx_strand_id
1 'polypeptide(L)'
;MKDAFLTQGDYNVILVDWGGGSKLPYTQATANTRVVGALIAKLINFLQERGDAKPQDIHIIGHSLGSHIAGYAGERTPNLGRITGLDPAGPYFAGTDKLVRLDPTDATFVDAIHSDGSPLITLGFGMMQPVGHADYYPNGGNNQPGCDKDPISSVLVEGSLYNGGKQYVACNHLRSYTYFTESINSRCPFTSYRCKDFDSFQKGLCTDCSNNNCGQMGLHADLHKPRAGTVNTKYYLDTSANRPFCRYHYQIQVTIGSTSKSWRGKLYASMHGTKGEIPDTLLTSSSQYFTPGQSYTFLASAPHDVGDVNDVVVHWHHQSSLLNPFQWNPFGIRNPTLLISRVHIAHASKQSNFCTQGKEGSLETDTTVRLYRKC
;
A
#
# COMPACT_ATOMS: atom_id res chain seq x y z
N MET A 1 14.23 -6.33 12.84
CA MET A 1 14.80 -6.05 11.50
C MET A 1 16.16 -6.70 11.33
N LYS A 2 17.17 -6.42 12.18
CA LYS A 2 18.49 -7.08 12.15
C LYS A 2 18.41 -8.60 11.99
N ASP A 3 17.65 -9.29 12.85
CA ASP A 3 17.54 -10.76 12.78
C ASP A 3 16.85 -11.24 11.49
N ALA A 4 15.94 -10.44 10.92
CA ALA A 4 15.31 -10.77 9.64
C ALA A 4 16.33 -10.72 8.48
N PHE A 5 17.23 -9.73 8.47
CA PHE A 5 18.34 -9.68 7.51
C PHE A 5 19.29 -10.87 7.67
N LEU A 6 19.72 -11.16 8.90
CA LEU A 6 20.63 -12.29 9.18
C LEU A 6 20.02 -13.66 8.88
N THR A 7 18.68 -13.75 8.80
CA THR A 7 17.98 -14.95 8.34
C THR A 7 17.94 -15.04 6.82
N GLN A 8 17.82 -13.90 6.13
CA GLN A 8 17.69 -13.83 4.67
C GLN A 8 19.02 -14.18 3.99
N GLY A 9 20.14 -13.70 4.54
CA GLY A 9 21.45 -13.83 3.91
C GLY A 9 22.59 -13.29 4.77
N ASP A 10 23.78 -13.27 4.17
CA ASP A 10 24.98 -12.76 4.82
C ASP A 10 25.07 -11.23 4.67
N TYR A 11 24.82 -10.51 5.77
CA TYR A 11 24.82 -9.06 5.81
C TYR A 11 25.60 -8.52 7.00
N ASN A 12 26.33 -7.44 6.76
CA ASN A 12 26.84 -6.57 7.82
C ASN A 12 25.73 -5.61 8.26
N VAL A 13 25.07 -5.90 9.39
CA VAL A 13 23.99 -5.05 9.92
C VAL A 13 24.51 -4.14 11.04
N ILE A 14 24.65 -2.85 10.75
CA ILE A 14 25.11 -1.83 11.69
C ILE A 14 23.90 -1.06 12.25
N LEU A 15 23.73 -1.08 13.57
CA LEU A 15 22.69 -0.31 14.25
C LEU A 15 23.27 1.03 14.71
N VAL A 16 22.72 2.14 14.20
CA VAL A 16 23.15 3.49 14.59
C VAL A 16 22.29 3.98 15.74
N ASP A 17 22.81 3.90 16.95
CA ASP A 17 22.19 4.50 18.13
C ASP A 17 22.60 5.98 18.25
N TRP A 18 21.61 6.86 18.16
CA TRP A 18 21.74 8.29 18.37
C TRP A 18 20.76 8.79 19.45
N GLY A 19 20.29 7.89 20.33
CA GLY A 19 19.28 8.16 21.35
C GLY A 19 19.63 9.30 22.32
N GLY A 20 20.91 9.65 22.46
CA GLY A 20 21.35 10.84 23.17
C GLY A 20 20.96 12.15 22.47
N GLY A 21 21.03 12.19 21.14
CA GLY A 21 20.74 13.35 20.30
C GLY A 21 19.29 13.43 19.81
N SER A 22 18.49 12.38 19.98
CA SER A 22 17.09 12.31 19.52
C SER A 22 16.06 12.78 20.56
N LYS A 23 16.52 13.19 21.75
CA LYS A 23 15.65 13.61 22.87
C LYS A 23 15.08 15.01 22.62
N LEU A 24 14.07 15.36 23.43
CA LEU A 24 13.49 16.70 23.42
C LEU A 24 14.53 17.79 23.76
N PRO A 25 14.36 19.00 23.21
CA PRO A 25 13.23 19.45 22.38
C PRO A 25 13.29 18.92 20.94
N TYR A 26 12.13 18.66 20.31
CA TYR A 26 12.05 18.08 18.96
C TYR A 26 12.79 18.90 17.90
N THR A 27 12.77 20.23 18.03
CA THR A 27 13.55 21.14 17.17
C THR A 27 15.06 20.87 17.24
N GLN A 28 15.59 20.56 18.43
CA GLN A 28 17.00 20.22 18.59
C GLN A 28 17.29 18.82 18.03
N ALA A 29 16.41 17.85 18.25
CA ALA A 29 16.54 16.52 17.64
C ALA A 29 16.57 16.61 16.10
N THR A 30 15.71 17.43 15.51
CA THR A 30 15.71 17.74 14.08
C THR A 30 17.02 18.41 13.64
N ALA A 31 17.57 19.36 14.38
CA ALA A 31 18.85 19.96 14.04
C ALA A 31 20.01 18.94 14.12
N ASN A 32 19.98 18.05 15.12
CA ASN A 32 20.98 17.03 15.35
C ASN A 32 21.07 15.99 14.22
N THR A 33 20.00 15.81 13.42
CA THR A 33 20.01 14.83 12.31
C THR A 33 21.15 15.10 11.32
N ARG A 34 21.52 16.38 11.11
CA ARG A 34 22.64 16.77 10.25
C ARG A 34 23.98 16.25 10.76
N VAL A 35 24.20 16.35 12.08
CA VAL A 35 25.43 15.87 12.72
C VAL A 35 25.49 14.35 12.65
N VAL A 36 24.38 13.65 12.93
CA VAL A 36 24.35 12.18 12.83
C VAL A 36 24.59 11.72 11.41
N GLY A 37 23.99 12.36 10.40
CA GLY A 37 24.25 12.06 8.99
C GLY A 37 25.72 12.22 8.61
N ALA A 38 26.37 13.30 9.07
CA ALA A 38 27.80 13.51 8.87
C ALA A 38 28.68 12.44 9.54
N LEU A 39 28.29 11.96 10.73
CA LEU A 39 28.99 10.87 11.41
C LEU A 39 28.84 9.53 10.69
N ILE A 40 27.66 9.23 10.14
CA ILE A 40 27.45 8.04 9.31
C ILE A 40 28.28 8.11 8.04
N ALA A 41 28.31 9.26 7.34
CA ALA A 41 29.17 9.43 6.17
C ALA A 41 30.66 9.23 6.51
N LYS A 42 31.10 9.73 7.68
CA LYS A 42 32.46 9.50 8.18
C LYS A 42 32.74 8.01 8.43
N LEU A 43 31.78 7.26 8.97
CA LEU A 43 31.88 5.81 9.13
C LEU A 43 31.97 5.11 7.76
N ILE A 44 31.15 5.50 6.80
CA ILE A 44 31.19 4.93 5.44
C ILE A 44 32.54 5.19 4.77
N ASN A 45 33.12 6.39 4.92
CA ASN A 45 34.46 6.69 4.43
C ASN A 45 35.52 5.81 5.10
N PHE A 46 35.43 5.59 6.42
CA PHE A 46 36.32 4.67 7.11
C PHE A 46 36.22 3.23 6.58
N LEU A 47 35.00 2.74 6.32
CA LEU A 47 34.78 1.40 5.77
C LEU A 47 35.30 1.26 4.33
N GLN A 48 35.18 2.30 3.52
CA GLN A 48 35.78 2.35 2.18
C GLN A 48 37.31 2.29 2.26
N GLU A 49 37.92 3.14 3.09
CA GLU A 49 39.38 3.27 3.18
C GLU A 49 40.08 2.05 3.82
N ARG A 50 39.39 1.34 4.73
CA ARG A 50 40.00 0.29 5.55
C ARG A 50 39.48 -1.11 5.30
N GLY A 51 38.28 -1.24 4.73
CA GLY A 51 37.58 -2.51 4.57
C GLY A 51 37.15 -2.80 3.13
N ASP A 52 37.61 -2.02 2.14
CA ASP A 52 37.26 -2.14 0.71
C ASP A 52 35.75 -2.12 0.43
N ALA A 53 34.94 -1.59 1.36
CA ALA A 53 33.50 -1.48 1.19
C ALA A 53 33.18 -0.50 0.06
N LYS A 54 32.36 -0.89 -0.90
CA LYS A 54 31.94 0.02 -1.99
C LYS A 54 30.68 0.76 -1.56
N PRO A 55 30.57 2.08 -1.79
CA PRO A 55 29.35 2.84 -1.51
C PRO A 55 28.09 2.23 -2.12
N GLN A 56 28.23 1.63 -3.30
CA GLN A 56 27.14 1.00 -4.05
C GLN A 56 26.56 -0.24 -3.34
N ASP A 57 27.34 -0.87 -2.46
CA ASP A 57 26.93 -2.05 -1.68
C ASP A 57 26.29 -1.66 -0.34
N ILE A 58 26.20 -0.36 -0.03
CA ILE A 58 25.66 0.16 1.22
C ILE A 58 24.18 0.54 1.06
N HIS A 59 23.36 0.02 1.96
CA HIS A 59 21.94 0.36 2.11
C HIS A 59 21.69 1.00 3.48
N ILE A 60 21.30 2.28 3.49
CA ILE A 60 20.91 2.97 4.72
C ILE A 60 19.38 2.94 4.87
N ILE A 61 18.90 2.43 5.99
CA ILE A 61 17.46 2.38 6.31
C ILE A 61 17.21 3.33 7.48
N GLY A 62 16.44 4.39 7.23
CA GLY A 62 16.09 5.38 8.23
C GLY A 62 14.59 5.35 8.54
N HIS A 63 14.20 5.46 9.81
CA HIS A 63 12.80 5.61 10.22
C HIS A 63 12.57 6.99 10.85
N SER A 64 11.44 7.63 10.55
CA SER A 64 11.10 8.95 11.11
C SER A 64 12.19 10.01 10.80
N LEU A 65 12.71 10.72 11.81
CA LEU A 65 13.90 11.58 11.70
C LEU A 65 15.12 10.86 11.11
N GLY A 66 15.24 9.55 11.34
CA GLY A 66 16.27 8.69 10.78
C GLY A 66 16.27 8.66 9.24
N SER A 67 15.12 8.86 8.59
CA SER A 67 15.04 8.97 7.13
C SER A 67 15.83 10.16 6.60
N HIS A 68 15.79 11.29 7.32
CA HIS A 68 16.56 12.49 6.96
C HIS A 68 18.03 12.37 7.36
N ILE A 69 18.33 11.68 8.46
CA ILE A 69 19.72 11.29 8.80
C ILE A 69 20.34 10.51 7.64
N ALA A 70 19.60 9.56 7.06
CA ALA A 70 20.05 8.77 5.92
C ALA A 70 20.29 9.67 4.69
N GLY A 71 19.40 10.61 4.40
CA GLY A 71 19.60 11.61 3.33
C GLY A 71 20.87 12.42 3.52
N TYR A 72 21.07 13.00 4.70
CA TYR A 72 22.29 13.75 5.02
C TYR A 72 23.57 12.90 4.93
N ALA A 73 23.51 11.61 5.23
CA ALA A 73 24.64 10.70 5.03
C ALA A 73 24.91 10.46 3.53
N GLY A 74 23.84 10.27 2.75
CA GLY A 74 23.88 10.06 1.30
C GLY A 74 24.44 11.25 0.52
N GLU A 75 23.99 12.46 0.84
CA GLU A 75 24.52 13.73 0.28
C GLU A 75 26.06 13.83 0.42
N ARG A 76 26.62 13.23 1.47
CA ARG A 76 28.07 13.24 1.79
C ARG A 76 28.80 11.99 1.29
N THR A 77 28.10 11.07 0.63
CA THR A 77 28.62 9.77 0.19
C THR A 77 28.34 9.56 -1.29
N PRO A 78 29.26 9.96 -2.17
CA PRO A 78 29.10 9.79 -3.61
C PRO A 78 28.83 8.32 -4.00
N ASN A 79 27.83 8.12 -4.87
CA ASN A 79 27.40 6.80 -5.36
C ASN A 79 26.91 5.83 -4.28
N LEU A 80 26.36 6.34 -3.17
CA LEU A 80 25.69 5.50 -2.18
C LEU A 80 24.63 4.61 -2.84
N GLY A 81 24.65 3.31 -2.54
CA GLY A 81 23.83 2.30 -3.19
C GLY A 81 22.34 2.55 -3.02
N ARG A 82 21.85 2.51 -1.79
CA ARG A 82 20.42 2.66 -1.52
C ARG A 82 20.11 3.39 -0.22
N ILE A 83 19.05 4.19 -0.23
CA ILE A 83 18.39 4.67 0.98
C ILE A 83 16.93 4.21 0.99
N THR A 84 16.47 3.66 2.11
CA THR A 84 15.03 3.49 2.36
C THR A 84 14.58 4.41 3.49
N GLY A 85 13.62 5.29 3.18
CA GLY A 85 12.94 6.14 4.15
C GLY A 85 11.65 5.49 4.66
N LEU A 86 11.62 5.13 5.95
CA LEU A 86 10.48 4.52 6.60
C LEU A 86 9.69 5.60 7.34
N ASP A 87 8.60 6.03 6.71
CA ASP A 87 7.74 7.13 7.11
C ASP A 87 8.54 8.39 7.50
N PRO A 88 9.23 9.03 6.54
CA PRO A 88 10.04 10.21 6.80
C PRO A 88 9.24 11.30 7.53
N ALA A 89 9.83 11.90 8.56
CA ALA A 89 9.15 12.83 9.43
C ALA A 89 8.69 14.09 8.68
N GLY A 90 7.43 14.51 8.87
CA GLY A 90 6.88 15.72 8.26
C GLY A 90 7.32 17.02 8.93
N PRO A 91 7.15 17.18 10.26
CA PRO A 91 7.43 18.45 10.93
C PRO A 91 8.88 18.91 10.72
N TYR A 92 9.04 20.15 10.23
CA TYR A 92 10.31 20.82 9.89
C TYR A 92 11.07 20.29 8.66
N PHE A 93 10.51 19.33 7.91
CA PHE A 93 11.11 18.79 6.68
C PHE A 93 10.16 18.88 5.48
N ALA A 94 8.86 18.65 5.67
CA ALA A 94 7.91 18.75 4.57
C ALA A 94 7.87 20.17 3.99
N GLY A 95 7.93 20.26 2.67
CA GLY A 95 7.95 21.52 1.94
C GLY A 95 9.29 22.27 1.97
N THR A 96 10.32 21.75 2.65
CA THR A 96 11.65 22.37 2.61
C THR A 96 12.39 22.04 1.31
N ASP A 97 13.46 22.80 1.05
CA ASP A 97 14.44 22.48 0.02
C ASP A 97 15.01 21.06 0.21
N LYS A 98 15.41 20.43 -0.90
CA LYS A 98 16.04 19.10 -0.93
C LYS A 98 17.27 19.04 -0.01
N LEU A 99 18.04 20.13 0.08
CA LEU A 99 19.20 20.24 0.96
C LEU A 99 18.90 19.97 2.45
N VAL A 100 17.64 20.06 2.86
CA VAL A 100 17.23 19.97 4.28
C VAL A 100 16.56 18.63 4.61
N ARG A 101 16.34 17.74 3.64
CA ARG A 101 15.54 16.52 3.83
C ARG A 101 16.07 15.37 2.98
N LEU A 102 15.40 14.22 3.09
CA LEU A 102 15.63 13.11 2.19
C LEU A 102 15.11 13.48 0.80
N ASP A 103 15.88 13.18 -0.23
CA ASP A 103 15.47 13.36 -1.62
C ASP A 103 16.11 12.31 -2.56
N PRO A 104 15.64 12.20 -3.82
CA PRO A 104 16.15 11.19 -4.74
C PRO A 104 17.64 11.32 -5.09
N THR A 105 18.29 12.46 -4.81
CA THR A 105 19.71 12.65 -5.13
C THR A 105 20.67 12.08 -4.09
N ASP A 106 20.17 11.70 -2.91
CA ASP A 106 20.98 11.22 -1.79
C ASP A 106 21.57 9.81 -2.01
N ALA A 107 21.06 9.03 -2.96
CA ALA A 107 21.59 7.71 -3.31
C ALA A 107 21.25 7.32 -4.76
N THR A 108 21.92 6.30 -5.30
CA THR A 108 21.61 5.78 -6.64
C THR A 108 20.20 5.18 -6.74
N PHE A 109 19.63 4.78 -5.61
CA PHE A 109 18.22 4.45 -5.48
C PHE A 109 17.70 4.87 -4.09
N VAL A 110 16.56 5.54 -4.09
CA VAL A 110 15.89 5.99 -2.87
C VAL A 110 14.46 5.50 -2.94
N ASP A 111 14.01 4.77 -1.94
CA ASP A 111 12.64 4.33 -1.81
C ASP A 111 12.04 4.76 -0.46
N ALA A 112 10.76 5.10 -0.44
CA ALA A 112 10.10 5.56 0.78
C ALA A 112 8.77 4.84 1.03
N ILE A 113 8.46 4.54 2.28
CA ILE A 113 7.16 4.01 2.72
C ILE A 113 6.47 5.07 3.56
N HIS A 114 5.35 5.59 3.09
CA HIS A 114 4.54 6.60 3.77
C HIS A 114 3.37 5.91 4.47
N SER A 115 3.28 6.02 5.80
CA SER A 115 2.26 5.32 6.58
C SER A 115 1.49 6.19 7.56
N ASP A 116 1.97 7.40 7.87
CA ASP A 116 1.33 8.35 8.79
C ASP A 116 1.33 9.79 8.29
N GLY A 117 1.02 9.98 7.01
CA GLY A 117 1.05 11.28 6.35
C GLY A 117 -0.11 12.23 6.67
N SER A 118 -0.90 11.93 7.69
CA SER A 118 -2.01 12.80 8.12
C SER A 118 -1.48 14.14 8.65
N PRO A 119 -2.28 15.23 8.65
CA PRO A 119 -1.83 16.49 9.25
C PRO A 119 -1.40 16.34 10.71
N LEU A 120 -0.44 17.17 11.17
CA LEU A 120 0.03 17.13 12.56
C LEU A 120 -1.09 17.37 13.58
N ILE A 121 -2.12 18.15 13.20
CA ILE A 121 -3.32 18.37 14.02
C ILE A 121 -4.10 17.07 14.33
N THR A 122 -3.99 16.07 13.45
CA THR A 122 -4.53 14.72 13.65
C THR A 122 -3.44 13.73 14.07
N LEU A 123 -2.34 14.25 14.64
CA LEU A 123 -1.19 13.48 15.13
C LEU A 123 -0.46 12.65 14.05
N GLY A 124 -0.50 13.07 12.78
CA GLY A 124 0.35 12.47 11.75
C GLY A 124 1.78 12.98 11.85
N PHE A 125 2.73 12.05 11.95
CA PHE A 125 4.16 12.34 12.10
C PHE A 125 4.94 12.22 10.79
N GLY A 126 4.44 11.45 9.82
CA GLY A 126 5.05 11.26 8.51
C GLY A 126 4.73 12.39 7.52
N MET A 127 5.46 12.46 6.41
CA MET A 127 5.13 13.35 5.28
C MET A 127 4.45 12.60 4.14
N MET A 128 3.47 13.21 3.45
CA MET A 128 2.91 12.69 2.19
C MET A 128 3.69 13.11 0.94
N GLN A 129 4.55 14.11 1.07
CA GLN A 129 5.41 14.57 -0.01
C GLN A 129 6.35 13.43 -0.43
N PRO A 130 6.41 13.07 -1.72
CA PRO A 130 7.35 12.07 -2.20
C PRO A 130 8.79 12.57 -2.07
N VAL A 131 9.68 11.66 -1.67
CA VAL A 131 11.09 11.90 -1.41
C VAL A 131 12.01 10.90 -2.09
N GLY A 132 11.47 9.86 -2.73
CA GLY A 132 12.25 8.80 -3.36
C GLY A 132 12.20 8.81 -4.88
N HIS A 133 12.92 7.86 -5.47
CA HIS A 133 12.64 7.39 -6.81
C HIS A 133 11.26 6.70 -6.84
N ALA A 134 11.02 5.85 -5.84
CA ALA A 134 9.75 5.15 -5.60
C ALA A 134 9.20 5.50 -4.22
N ASP A 135 7.94 5.90 -4.16
CA ASP A 135 7.23 6.27 -2.93
C ASP A 135 5.99 5.39 -2.80
N TYR A 136 5.96 4.55 -1.77
CA TYR A 136 4.91 3.59 -1.49
C TYR A 136 3.95 4.14 -0.43
N TYR A 137 2.66 4.08 -0.72
CA TYR A 137 1.59 4.58 0.15
C TYR A 137 0.63 3.45 0.52
N PRO A 138 1.03 2.52 1.42
CA PRO A 138 0.16 1.46 1.93
C PRO A 138 -1.10 2.06 2.55
N ASN A 139 -2.26 1.55 2.13
CA ASN A 139 -3.59 2.00 2.56
C ASN A 139 -3.79 3.51 2.38
N GLY A 140 -3.19 4.08 1.32
CA GLY A 140 -3.25 5.51 1.01
C GLY A 140 -2.27 6.38 1.81
N GLY A 141 -1.46 5.77 2.69
CA GLY A 141 -0.34 6.38 3.40
C GLY A 141 -0.69 7.23 4.62
N ASN A 142 -1.95 7.18 5.10
CA ASN A 142 -2.42 8.00 6.21
C ASN A 142 -2.83 7.17 7.43
N ASN A 143 -3.86 6.32 7.27
CA ASN A 143 -4.40 5.50 8.35
C ASN A 143 -4.19 4.04 7.99
N GLN A 144 -3.53 3.32 8.89
CA GLN A 144 -3.16 1.94 8.67
C GLN A 144 -4.15 1.01 9.37
N PRO A 145 -4.61 -0.07 8.72
CA PRO A 145 -5.51 -1.03 9.33
C PRO A 145 -4.98 -1.52 10.68
N GLY A 146 -5.87 -1.61 11.68
CA GLY A 146 -5.52 -2.02 13.04
C GLY A 146 -4.84 -0.96 13.90
N CYS A 147 -4.65 0.25 13.37
CA CYS A 147 -4.22 1.43 14.13
C CYS A 147 -5.39 2.34 14.55
N ASP A 148 -6.64 1.96 14.24
CA ASP A 148 -7.84 2.66 14.66
C ASP A 148 -8.01 2.52 16.17
N LYS A 149 -7.69 3.57 16.92
CA LYS A 149 -7.98 3.66 18.34
C LYS A 149 -8.45 5.06 18.70
N ASP A 150 -9.61 5.07 19.34
CA ASP A 150 -10.26 6.18 20.03
C ASP A 150 -9.20 7.03 20.77
N PRO A 151 -9.16 8.37 20.60
CA PRO A 151 -8.20 9.24 21.28
C PRO A 151 -8.14 9.01 22.81
N ILE A 152 -9.20 8.47 23.41
CA ILE A 152 -9.30 8.14 24.84
C ILE A 152 -8.55 6.85 25.22
N SER A 153 -8.45 5.86 24.33
CA SER A 153 -7.75 4.59 24.60
C SER A 153 -6.21 4.70 24.50
N SER A 154 -5.71 5.84 24.03
CA SER A 154 -4.28 6.18 24.05
C SER A 154 -3.73 6.49 25.45
N VAL A 155 -4.60 6.51 26.48
CA VAL A 155 -4.23 6.78 27.89
C VAL A 155 -4.07 5.48 28.71
N LEU A 156 -4.57 4.34 28.25
CA LEU A 156 -4.57 3.10 29.05
C LEU A 156 -4.14 1.89 28.20
N VAL A 157 -2.83 1.74 28.02
CA VAL A 157 -2.23 0.41 27.93
C VAL A 157 -1.48 0.20 29.25
N GLU A 158 -2.16 -0.46 30.18
CA GLU A 158 -1.55 -1.07 31.35
C GLU A 158 -0.41 -1.99 30.91
N GLY A 159 0.78 -1.80 31.51
CA GLY A 159 1.82 -2.84 31.50
C GLY A 159 3.28 -2.40 31.40
N SER A 160 3.61 -1.14 31.09
CA SER A 160 5.02 -0.71 31.10
C SER A 160 5.20 0.79 31.36
N LEU A 161 4.65 1.26 32.48
CA LEU A 161 5.00 2.55 33.10
C LEU A 161 6.32 2.43 33.89
N TYR A 162 7.40 2.07 33.20
CA TYR A 162 8.76 2.25 33.73
C TYR A 162 9.49 3.20 32.79
N ASN A 163 9.80 4.40 33.30
CA ASN A 163 10.56 5.50 32.66
C ASN A 163 9.79 6.65 31.98
N GLY A 164 8.66 7.10 32.53
CA GLY A 164 8.29 8.53 32.51
C GLY A 164 8.11 9.25 31.15
N GLY A 165 7.94 8.54 30.04
CA GLY A 165 7.59 9.11 28.74
C GLY A 165 6.17 8.70 28.35
N LYS A 166 5.27 9.67 28.09
CA LYS A 166 3.98 9.39 27.47
C LYS A 166 4.22 8.78 26.08
N GLN A 167 4.04 7.47 25.96
CA GLN A 167 4.14 6.76 24.69
C GLN A 167 2.87 7.08 23.89
N TYR A 168 2.85 8.23 23.20
CA TYR A 168 1.90 8.43 22.12
C TYR A 168 2.18 7.33 21.10
N VAL A 169 1.38 6.28 21.13
CA VAL A 169 1.50 5.15 20.22
C VAL A 169 1.12 5.64 18.83
N ALA A 170 2.10 6.17 18.10
CA ALA A 170 1.97 6.53 16.69
C ALA A 170 1.95 5.23 15.86
N CYS A 171 0.91 4.40 16.05
CA CYS A 171 0.78 3.07 15.45
C CYS A 171 1.00 3.15 13.93
N ASN A 172 0.33 4.10 13.27
CA ASN A 172 0.52 4.41 11.85
C ASN A 172 1.99 4.67 11.51
N HIS A 173 2.68 5.50 12.30
CA HIS A 173 4.08 5.86 12.08
C HIS A 173 5.03 4.67 12.19
N LEU A 174 4.72 3.72 13.09
CA LEU A 174 5.50 2.50 13.28
C LEU A 174 5.24 1.46 12.18
N ARG A 175 4.15 1.57 11.40
CA ARG A 175 3.80 0.56 10.40
C ARG A 175 4.83 0.43 9.29
N SER A 176 5.41 1.53 8.83
CA SER A 176 6.44 1.55 7.78
C SER A 176 7.58 0.54 8.04
N TYR A 177 8.20 0.56 9.22
CA TYR A 177 9.27 -0.40 9.52
C TYR A 177 8.75 -1.82 9.76
N THR A 178 7.50 -1.98 10.25
CA THR A 178 6.92 -3.32 10.42
C THR A 178 6.64 -4.00 9.08
N TYR A 179 6.15 -3.24 8.09
CA TYR A 179 5.95 -3.70 6.72
C TYR A 179 7.30 -4.02 6.06
N PHE A 180 8.27 -3.11 6.17
CA PHE A 180 9.62 -3.37 5.67
C PHE A 180 10.22 -4.63 6.29
N THR A 181 10.12 -4.78 7.62
CA THR A 181 10.65 -5.97 8.32
C THR A 181 9.98 -7.26 7.84
N GLU A 182 8.67 -7.24 7.56
CA GLU A 182 7.98 -8.40 6.99
C GLU A 182 8.45 -8.71 5.56
N SER A 183 8.64 -7.67 4.73
CA SER A 183 9.04 -7.83 3.33
C SER A 183 10.37 -8.58 3.14
N ILE A 184 11.27 -8.58 4.13
CA ILE A 184 12.59 -9.21 4.06
C ILE A 184 12.50 -10.73 3.82
N ASN A 185 11.56 -11.41 4.51
CA ASN A 185 11.42 -12.88 4.47
C ASN A 185 10.00 -13.31 4.05
N SER A 186 9.22 -12.40 3.48
CA SER A 186 7.85 -12.68 3.07
C SER A 186 7.83 -13.41 1.72
N ARG A 187 6.98 -14.43 1.60
CA ARG A 187 6.64 -15.04 0.30
C ARG A 187 5.75 -14.13 -0.55
N CYS A 188 4.99 -13.26 0.11
CA CYS A 188 4.17 -12.26 -0.54
C CYS A 188 5.04 -11.04 -0.87
N PRO A 189 5.10 -10.61 -2.15
CA PRO A 189 6.10 -9.65 -2.63
C PRO A 189 5.82 -8.19 -2.28
N PHE A 190 4.72 -7.89 -1.57
CA PHE A 190 4.21 -6.53 -1.37
C PHE A 190 4.08 -5.78 -2.71
N THR A 191 3.50 -6.44 -3.72
CA THR A 191 3.22 -5.82 -5.01
C THR A 191 2.44 -4.54 -4.80
N SER A 192 2.91 -3.49 -5.44
CA SER A 192 2.37 -2.15 -5.34
C SER A 192 2.24 -1.55 -6.72
N TYR A 193 1.22 -0.71 -6.90
CA TYR A 193 0.71 -0.33 -8.21
C TYR A 193 0.90 1.16 -8.43
N ARG A 194 1.60 1.52 -9.50
CA ARG A 194 1.75 2.90 -9.93
C ARG A 194 0.38 3.43 -10.29
N CYS A 195 -0.05 4.47 -9.61
CA CYS A 195 -1.37 5.06 -9.84
C CYS A 195 -1.32 6.57 -9.65
N LYS A 196 -2.31 7.27 -10.19
CA LYS A 196 -2.42 8.72 -10.03
C LYS A 196 -2.65 9.10 -8.56
N ASP A 197 -3.56 8.39 -7.92
CA ASP A 197 -4.01 8.61 -6.55
C ASP A 197 -4.57 7.30 -5.96
N PHE A 198 -4.76 7.28 -4.64
CA PHE A 198 -5.28 6.10 -3.93
C PHE A 198 -6.73 5.76 -4.31
N ASP A 199 -7.56 6.75 -4.64
CA ASP A 199 -8.95 6.53 -5.08
C ASP A 199 -9.02 5.77 -6.41
N SER A 200 -8.18 6.15 -7.38
CA SER A 200 -8.06 5.42 -8.66
C SER A 200 -7.56 3.99 -8.44
N PHE A 201 -6.65 3.79 -7.47
CA PHE A 201 -6.19 2.46 -7.08
C PHE A 201 -7.31 1.62 -6.47
N GLN A 202 -8.08 2.17 -5.51
CA GLN A 202 -9.21 1.48 -4.88
C GLN A 202 -10.34 1.12 -5.87
N LYS A 203 -10.47 1.88 -6.97
CA LYS A 203 -11.36 1.55 -8.09
C LYS A 203 -10.81 0.47 -9.03
N GLY A 204 -9.64 -0.09 -8.73
CA GLY A 204 -8.99 -1.13 -9.53
C GLY A 204 -8.48 -0.63 -10.89
N LEU A 205 -8.25 0.67 -11.09
CA LEU A 205 -7.88 1.22 -12.40
C LEU A 205 -6.38 1.08 -12.74
N CYS A 206 -5.56 0.62 -11.80
CA CYS A 206 -4.10 0.64 -11.88
C CYS A 206 -3.44 -0.73 -11.66
N THR A 207 -4.19 -1.83 -11.78
CA THR A 207 -3.73 -3.19 -11.43
C THR A 207 -2.89 -3.90 -12.48
N ASP A 208 -2.70 -3.28 -13.65
CA ASP A 208 -1.87 -3.83 -14.72
C ASP A 208 -0.38 -3.61 -14.43
N CYS A 209 0.37 -4.69 -14.26
CA CYS A 209 1.82 -4.64 -14.06
C CYS A 209 2.64 -4.55 -15.35
N SER A 210 2.00 -4.46 -16.52
CA SER A 210 2.71 -4.21 -17.78
C SER A 210 3.53 -2.91 -17.71
N ASN A 211 4.57 -2.81 -18.54
CA ASN A 211 5.33 -1.57 -18.76
C ASN A 211 6.00 -0.96 -17.50
N ASN A 212 6.36 -1.77 -16.51
CA ASN A 212 6.93 -1.38 -15.21
C ASN A 212 5.98 -0.51 -14.36
N ASN A 213 4.67 -0.76 -14.45
CA ASN A 213 3.66 -0.09 -13.64
C ASN A 213 3.52 -0.68 -12.23
N CYS A 214 4.22 -1.76 -11.92
CA CYS A 214 4.26 -2.32 -10.56
C CYS A 214 5.65 -2.19 -9.96
N GLY A 215 5.69 -2.02 -8.63
CA GLY A 215 6.88 -2.10 -7.80
C GLY A 215 6.66 -3.09 -6.65
N GLN A 216 7.70 -3.33 -5.87
CA GLN A 216 7.63 -4.16 -4.66
C GLN A 216 7.98 -3.28 -3.46
N MET A 217 7.05 -3.08 -2.54
CA MET A 217 7.34 -2.27 -1.35
C MET A 217 8.23 -3.06 -0.39
N GLY A 218 9.32 -2.45 0.10
CA GLY A 218 10.20 -3.03 1.10
C GLY A 218 11.55 -3.49 0.55
N LEU A 219 12.11 -4.59 1.07
CA LEU A 219 13.49 -5.00 0.74
C LEU A 219 13.72 -5.16 -0.76
N HIS A 220 12.74 -5.67 -1.51
CA HIS A 220 12.90 -5.99 -2.93
C HIS A 220 12.50 -4.84 -3.90
N ALA A 221 12.34 -3.61 -3.41
CA ALA A 221 12.00 -2.45 -4.24
C ALA A 221 13.03 -2.17 -5.36
N ASP A 222 14.28 -2.53 -5.13
CA ASP A 222 15.39 -2.39 -6.09
C ASP A 222 15.32 -3.37 -7.26
N LEU A 223 14.54 -4.45 -7.16
CA LEU A 223 14.29 -5.38 -8.27
C LEU A 223 13.35 -4.76 -9.32
N HIS A 224 12.51 -3.80 -8.92
CA HIS A 224 11.48 -3.18 -9.77
C HIS A 224 11.53 -1.66 -9.66
N LYS A 225 12.70 -1.10 -9.98
CA LYS A 225 12.89 0.36 -9.98
C LYS A 225 11.97 1.03 -11.01
N PRO A 226 11.51 2.26 -10.72
CA PRO A 226 10.89 3.11 -11.73
C PRO A 226 11.78 3.27 -12.95
N ARG A 227 11.19 3.71 -14.08
CA ARG A 227 11.95 3.95 -15.32
C ARG A 227 13.11 4.91 -15.05
N ALA A 228 14.26 4.66 -15.67
CA ALA A 228 15.43 5.52 -15.50
C ALA A 228 15.07 7.00 -15.75
N GLY A 229 15.56 7.89 -14.89
CA GLY A 229 15.25 9.32 -14.93
C GLY A 229 13.88 9.71 -14.35
N THR A 230 13.07 8.76 -13.87
CA THR A 230 11.84 9.06 -13.13
C THR A 230 12.07 9.06 -11.62
N VAL A 231 11.53 10.08 -10.96
CA VAL A 231 11.56 10.24 -9.50
C VAL A 231 10.16 10.58 -9.00
N ASN A 232 9.95 10.48 -7.69
CA ASN A 232 8.68 10.75 -7.03
C ASN A 232 7.54 9.86 -7.57
N THR A 233 7.86 8.63 -7.96
CA THR A 233 6.89 7.70 -8.55
C THR A 233 6.04 7.10 -7.44
N LYS A 234 4.74 7.39 -7.46
CA LYS A 234 3.80 6.94 -6.42
C LYS A 234 3.26 5.55 -6.71
N TYR A 235 3.36 4.67 -5.72
CA TYR A 235 2.81 3.32 -5.73
C TYR A 235 1.83 3.14 -4.57
N TYR A 236 0.74 2.40 -4.81
CA TYR A 236 -0.29 2.13 -3.82
C TYR A 236 -0.52 0.64 -3.67
N LEU A 237 -0.89 0.22 -2.47
CA LEU A 237 -1.23 -1.14 -2.11
C LEU A 237 -2.08 -1.12 -0.82
N ASP A 238 -2.86 -2.16 -0.61
CA ASP A 238 -3.53 -2.42 0.67
C ASP A 238 -2.75 -3.45 1.50
N THR A 239 -2.79 -3.29 2.82
CA THR A 239 -2.24 -4.25 3.78
C THR A 239 -3.28 -4.64 4.82
N SER A 240 -3.09 -5.78 5.48
CA SER A 240 -3.96 -6.23 6.57
C SER A 240 -3.66 -5.49 7.88
N ALA A 241 -4.58 -5.59 8.85
CA ALA A 241 -4.40 -5.04 10.19
C ALA A 241 -3.38 -5.81 11.05
N ASN A 242 -3.22 -7.10 10.78
CA ASN A 242 -2.35 -8.02 11.53
C ASN A 242 -1.40 -8.74 10.58
N ARG A 243 -0.29 -9.27 11.12
CA ARG A 243 0.65 -10.09 10.35
C ARG A 243 -0.02 -11.40 9.89
N PRO A 244 0.30 -11.92 8.69
CA PRO A 244 1.05 -11.25 7.63
C PRO A 244 0.25 -10.05 7.06
N PHE A 245 0.92 -8.91 6.95
CA PHE A 245 0.34 -7.66 6.45
C PHE A 245 0.16 -7.68 4.95
N CYS A 246 1.05 -8.35 4.23
CA CYS A 246 1.02 -8.38 2.77
C CYS A 246 -0.31 -8.92 2.23
N ARG A 247 -0.80 -8.33 1.13
CA ARG A 247 -1.99 -8.80 0.42
C ARG A 247 -1.72 -8.90 -1.08
N TYR A 248 -2.49 -9.77 -1.72
CA TYR A 248 -2.56 -9.93 -3.17
C TYR A 248 -3.78 -9.19 -3.69
N HIS A 249 -3.62 -8.37 -4.73
CA HIS A 249 -4.69 -7.53 -5.29
C HIS A 249 -5.22 -8.10 -6.60
N TYR A 250 -6.54 -8.11 -6.75
CA TYR A 250 -7.26 -8.66 -7.89
C TYR A 250 -8.20 -7.59 -8.44
N GLN A 251 -8.05 -7.28 -9.71
CA GLN A 251 -9.02 -6.47 -10.43
C GLN A 251 -10.22 -7.34 -10.80
N ILE A 252 -11.41 -6.82 -10.54
CA ILE A 252 -12.66 -7.44 -10.96
C ILE A 252 -13.42 -6.44 -11.82
N GLN A 253 -13.51 -6.70 -13.11
CA GLN A 253 -14.31 -5.88 -14.03
C GLN A 253 -15.57 -6.64 -14.43
N VAL A 254 -16.73 -6.09 -14.09
CA VAL A 254 -18.04 -6.66 -14.40
C VAL A 254 -18.68 -5.86 -15.53
N THR A 255 -18.96 -6.52 -16.66
CA THR A 255 -19.68 -5.93 -17.80
C THR A 255 -21.16 -6.27 -17.70
N ILE A 256 -22.00 -5.23 -17.70
CA ILE A 256 -23.45 -5.37 -17.69
C ILE A 256 -23.93 -5.67 -19.11
N GLY A 257 -24.83 -6.63 -19.23
CA GLY A 257 -25.45 -7.04 -20.48
C GLY A 257 -26.17 -5.90 -21.18
N SER A 258 -26.09 -5.84 -22.51
CA SER A 258 -26.69 -4.75 -23.30
C SER A 258 -28.21 -4.79 -23.27
N THR A 259 -28.79 -5.95 -22.98
CA THR A 259 -30.24 -6.16 -22.86
C THR A 259 -30.77 -5.95 -21.44
N SER A 260 -29.89 -5.66 -20.47
CA SER A 260 -30.26 -5.36 -19.09
C SER A 260 -31.08 -4.07 -18.98
N LYS A 261 -31.73 -3.88 -17.83
CA LYS A 261 -32.25 -2.57 -17.42
C LYS A 261 -31.25 -1.89 -16.48
N SER A 262 -31.39 -0.56 -16.36
CA SER A 262 -30.61 0.23 -15.40
C SER A 262 -31.18 0.07 -14.00
N TRP A 263 -30.35 -0.35 -13.06
CA TRP A 263 -30.76 -0.55 -11.66
C TRP A 263 -29.72 0.00 -10.70
N ARG A 264 -30.19 0.45 -9.52
CA ARG A 264 -29.34 0.91 -8.42
C ARG A 264 -29.17 -0.19 -7.38
N GLY A 265 -27.95 -0.40 -6.90
CA GLY A 265 -27.70 -1.38 -5.85
C GLY A 265 -26.21 -1.60 -5.61
N LYS A 266 -25.90 -2.73 -4.98
CA LYS A 266 -24.56 -3.14 -4.58
C LYS A 266 -24.19 -4.46 -5.24
N LEU A 267 -22.95 -4.57 -5.70
CA LEU A 267 -22.38 -5.80 -6.25
C LEU A 267 -21.40 -6.42 -5.27
N TYR A 268 -21.36 -7.74 -5.30
CA TYR A 268 -20.45 -8.54 -4.51
C TYR A 268 -19.91 -9.67 -5.37
N ALA A 269 -18.73 -10.16 -5.04
CA ALA A 269 -18.18 -11.35 -5.68
C ALA A 269 -17.37 -12.19 -4.71
N SER A 270 -17.39 -13.50 -4.97
CA SER A 270 -16.41 -14.46 -4.49
C SER A 270 -15.68 -15.08 -5.67
N MET A 271 -14.43 -15.49 -5.44
CA MET A 271 -13.59 -16.11 -6.47
C MET A 271 -12.97 -17.38 -5.94
N HIS A 272 -13.02 -18.45 -6.71
CA HIS A 272 -12.40 -19.73 -6.35
C HIS A 272 -11.26 -20.00 -7.32
N GLY A 273 -10.05 -20.15 -6.77
CA GLY A 273 -8.85 -20.45 -7.52
C GLY A 273 -8.22 -21.79 -7.12
N THR A 274 -7.15 -22.15 -7.83
CA THR A 274 -6.40 -23.39 -7.62
C THR A 274 -5.70 -23.50 -6.26
N LYS A 275 -5.42 -22.37 -5.59
CA LYS A 275 -4.68 -22.33 -4.31
C LYS A 275 -5.50 -21.77 -3.14
N GLY A 276 -6.74 -21.37 -3.38
CA GLY A 276 -7.59 -20.77 -2.36
C GLY A 276 -8.74 -19.99 -2.96
N GLU A 277 -9.42 -19.22 -2.12
CA GLU A 277 -10.60 -18.44 -2.50
C GLU A 277 -10.55 -17.03 -1.92
N ILE A 278 -11.24 -16.11 -2.59
CA ILE A 278 -11.65 -14.83 -2.02
C ILE A 278 -13.11 -14.99 -1.62
N PRO A 279 -13.45 -14.85 -0.32
CA PRO A 279 -14.81 -14.98 0.13
C PRO A 279 -15.67 -13.87 -0.43
N ASP A 280 -16.97 -14.02 -0.24
CA ASP A 280 -17.98 -13.13 -0.74
C ASP A 280 -17.76 -11.69 -0.23
N THR A 281 -17.32 -10.81 -1.13
CA THR A 281 -16.81 -9.48 -0.80
C THR A 281 -17.65 -8.42 -1.51
N LEU A 282 -18.05 -7.39 -0.76
CA LEU A 282 -18.70 -6.20 -1.32
C LEU A 282 -17.73 -5.47 -2.25
N LEU A 283 -18.07 -5.37 -3.54
CA LEU A 283 -17.24 -4.69 -4.54
C LEU A 283 -17.50 -3.19 -4.59
N THR A 284 -18.76 -2.78 -4.38
CA THR A 284 -19.16 -1.37 -4.42
C THR A 284 -19.04 -0.72 -3.06
N SER A 285 -18.27 0.36 -2.94
CA SER A 285 -18.18 1.16 -1.71
C SER A 285 -19.52 1.77 -1.28
N SER A 286 -20.40 2.07 -2.24
CA SER A 286 -21.76 2.57 -2.01
C SER A 286 -22.69 2.14 -3.13
N SER A 287 -24.01 2.28 -2.93
CA SER A 287 -24.98 1.91 -3.96
C SER A 287 -24.82 2.82 -5.18
N GLN A 288 -24.70 2.21 -6.35
CA GLN A 288 -24.52 2.92 -7.62
C GLN A 288 -25.47 2.38 -8.69
N TYR A 289 -25.61 3.11 -9.79
CA TYR A 289 -26.38 2.65 -10.95
C TYR A 289 -25.52 1.80 -11.86
N PHE A 290 -26.06 0.66 -12.26
CA PHE A 290 -25.50 -0.23 -13.26
C PHE A 290 -26.25 -0.04 -14.57
N THR A 291 -25.59 0.53 -15.57
CA THR A 291 -26.17 0.84 -16.87
C THR A 291 -25.87 -0.26 -17.88
N PRO A 292 -26.83 -0.57 -18.78
CA PRO A 292 -26.63 -1.62 -19.79
C PRO A 292 -25.43 -1.34 -20.70
N GLY A 293 -24.65 -2.38 -20.99
CA GLY A 293 -23.46 -2.31 -21.86
C GLY A 293 -22.23 -1.65 -21.25
N GLN A 294 -22.28 -1.14 -20.01
CA GLN A 294 -21.13 -0.55 -19.33
C GLN A 294 -20.33 -1.59 -18.53
N SER A 295 -19.04 -1.31 -18.34
CA SER A 295 -18.14 -2.11 -17.51
C SER A 295 -17.75 -1.35 -16.24
N TYR A 296 -17.77 -2.04 -15.11
CA TYR A 296 -17.45 -1.49 -13.81
C TYR A 296 -16.28 -2.25 -13.22
N THR A 297 -15.22 -1.52 -12.85
CA THR A 297 -13.99 -2.09 -12.31
C THR A 297 -13.94 -1.89 -10.80
N PHE A 298 -13.46 -2.93 -10.11
CA PHE A 298 -13.32 -2.98 -8.67
C PHE A 298 -11.98 -3.60 -8.29
N LEU A 299 -11.52 -3.32 -7.06
CA LEU A 299 -10.35 -3.94 -6.46
C LEU A 299 -10.79 -4.87 -5.33
N ALA A 300 -10.35 -6.11 -5.37
CA ALA A 300 -10.41 -7.04 -4.26
C ALA A 300 -9.00 -7.39 -3.78
N SER A 301 -8.85 -7.83 -2.54
CA SER A 301 -7.56 -8.30 -2.04
C SER A 301 -7.68 -9.54 -1.18
N ALA A 302 -6.64 -10.38 -1.16
CA ALA A 302 -6.55 -11.62 -0.38
C ALA A 302 -5.25 -11.68 0.46
N PRO A 303 -5.24 -12.39 1.60
CA PRO A 303 -4.00 -12.63 2.37
C PRO A 303 -3.06 -13.65 1.68
N HIS A 304 -3.56 -14.39 0.69
CA HIS A 304 -2.81 -15.43 -0.02
C HIS A 304 -3.07 -15.35 -1.54
N ASP A 305 -2.12 -15.83 -2.34
CA ASP A 305 -2.31 -16.00 -3.78
C ASP A 305 -3.35 -17.10 -4.03
N VAL A 306 -4.51 -16.75 -4.60
CA VAL A 306 -5.56 -17.72 -4.96
C VAL A 306 -5.18 -18.61 -6.15
N GLY A 307 -4.06 -18.32 -6.82
CA GLY A 307 -3.60 -19.04 -7.99
C GLY A 307 -4.44 -18.71 -9.23
N ASP A 308 -4.52 -19.66 -10.16
CA ASP A 308 -5.38 -19.49 -11.33
C ASP A 308 -6.86 -19.58 -10.91
N VAL A 309 -7.64 -18.55 -11.24
CA VAL A 309 -9.06 -18.45 -10.90
C VAL A 309 -9.86 -19.36 -11.83
N ASN A 310 -10.66 -20.26 -11.25
CA ASN A 310 -11.45 -21.26 -11.96
C ASN A 310 -12.88 -20.77 -12.21
N ASP A 311 -13.47 -20.10 -11.22
CA ASP A 311 -14.80 -19.53 -11.29
C ASP A 311 -14.94 -18.28 -10.43
N VAL A 312 -15.93 -17.47 -10.80
CA VAL A 312 -16.33 -16.26 -10.09
C VAL A 312 -17.81 -16.34 -9.83
N VAL A 313 -18.23 -16.15 -8.58
CA VAL A 313 -19.64 -16.02 -8.22
C VAL A 313 -19.91 -14.55 -7.98
N VAL A 314 -20.87 -13.99 -8.72
CA VAL A 314 -21.32 -12.61 -8.54
C VAL A 314 -22.70 -12.64 -7.91
N HIS A 315 -22.93 -11.76 -6.95
CA HIS A 315 -24.23 -11.55 -6.35
C HIS A 315 -24.54 -10.05 -6.25
N TRP A 316 -25.82 -9.69 -6.19
CA TRP A 316 -26.22 -8.30 -6.05
C TRP A 316 -27.42 -8.09 -5.16
N HIS A 317 -27.47 -6.90 -4.58
CA HIS A 317 -28.56 -6.44 -3.77
C HIS A 317 -29.11 -5.12 -4.33
N HIS A 318 -30.37 -5.15 -4.76
CA HIS A 318 -31.07 -3.97 -5.26
C HIS A 318 -31.31 -2.97 -4.13
N GLN A 319 -31.08 -1.69 -4.40
CA GLN A 319 -31.46 -0.62 -3.47
C GLN A 319 -32.12 0.53 -4.22
N SER A 320 -33.42 0.71 -3.97
CA SER A 320 -34.18 1.81 -4.54
C SER A 320 -33.68 3.16 -4.03
N SER A 321 -33.70 4.18 -4.90
CA SER A 321 -33.36 5.54 -4.48
C SER A 321 -34.49 6.11 -3.61
N LEU A 322 -34.17 6.63 -2.42
CA LEU A 322 -35.13 7.35 -1.58
C LEU A 322 -35.67 8.63 -2.26
N LEU A 323 -34.95 9.15 -3.25
CA LEU A 323 -35.30 10.37 -3.98
C LEU A 323 -36.12 10.10 -5.25
N ASN A 324 -36.38 8.83 -5.60
CA ASN A 324 -37.15 8.47 -6.79
C ASN A 324 -38.28 7.46 -6.45
N PRO A 325 -39.47 7.95 -6.05
CA PRO A 325 -40.59 7.11 -5.63
C PRO A 325 -41.08 6.14 -6.71
N PHE A 326 -40.90 6.50 -7.99
CA PHE A 326 -41.29 5.65 -9.12
C PHE A 326 -40.46 4.37 -9.24
N GLN A 327 -39.33 4.28 -8.52
CA GLN A 327 -38.48 3.09 -8.46
C GLN A 327 -38.75 2.24 -7.22
N TRP A 328 -39.58 2.69 -6.28
CA TRP A 328 -39.92 1.93 -5.09
C TRP A 328 -40.74 0.70 -5.47
N ASN A 329 -40.51 -0.39 -4.75
CA ASN A 329 -41.21 -1.65 -4.93
C ASN A 329 -41.95 -2.07 -3.64
N PRO A 330 -42.84 -1.23 -3.08
CA PRO A 330 -43.43 -1.45 -1.75
C PRO A 330 -44.31 -2.70 -1.68
N PHE A 331 -44.76 -3.22 -2.83
CA PHE A 331 -45.61 -4.40 -2.95
C PHE A 331 -44.92 -5.60 -3.60
N GLY A 332 -43.60 -5.55 -3.85
CA GLY A 332 -42.85 -6.67 -4.42
C GLY A 332 -43.20 -7.03 -5.87
N ILE A 333 -43.87 -6.15 -6.62
CA ILE A 333 -44.38 -6.44 -7.97
C ILE A 333 -43.26 -6.40 -9.02
N ARG A 334 -42.19 -5.64 -8.77
CA ARG A 334 -41.01 -5.58 -9.65
C ARG A 334 -39.96 -6.59 -9.19
N ASN A 335 -39.44 -7.37 -10.13
CA ASN A 335 -38.25 -8.19 -9.93
C ASN A 335 -37.07 -7.51 -10.65
N PRO A 336 -36.20 -6.77 -9.94
CA PRO A 336 -35.00 -6.20 -10.53
C PRO A 336 -34.08 -7.33 -10.98
N THR A 337 -33.80 -7.38 -12.27
CA THR A 337 -32.87 -8.35 -12.86
C THR A 337 -31.77 -7.57 -13.56
N LEU A 338 -30.53 -7.85 -13.15
CA LEU A 338 -29.31 -7.36 -13.77
C LEU A 338 -28.73 -8.46 -14.64
N LEU A 339 -28.48 -8.21 -15.92
CA LEU A 339 -27.82 -9.19 -16.78
C LEU A 339 -26.31 -8.93 -16.76
N ILE A 340 -25.51 -9.97 -16.56
CA ILE A 340 -24.06 -9.92 -16.58
C ILE A 340 -23.59 -10.62 -17.86
N SER A 341 -22.86 -9.90 -18.70
CA SER A 341 -22.34 -10.46 -19.96
C SER A 341 -20.96 -11.08 -19.77
N ARG A 342 -20.09 -10.44 -18.99
CA ARG A 342 -18.71 -10.87 -18.79
C ARG A 342 -18.19 -10.38 -17.44
N VAL A 343 -17.33 -11.20 -16.83
CA VAL A 343 -16.44 -10.77 -15.74
C VAL A 343 -15.01 -10.98 -16.18
N HIS A 344 -14.19 -9.94 -16.12
CA HIS A 344 -12.76 -9.98 -16.36
C HIS A 344 -12.02 -9.87 -15.03
N ILE A 345 -11.08 -10.79 -14.80
CA ILE A 345 -10.21 -10.79 -13.63
C ILE A 345 -8.78 -10.56 -14.07
N ALA A 346 -8.10 -9.60 -13.45
CA ALA A 346 -6.67 -9.38 -13.62
C ALA A 346 -5.93 -9.43 -12.28
N HIS A 347 -4.79 -10.13 -12.26
CA HIS A 347 -3.90 -10.22 -11.13
C HIS A 347 -2.45 -10.21 -11.60
N ALA A 348 -1.71 -9.17 -11.22
CA ALA A 348 -0.36 -8.92 -11.71
C ALA A 348 -0.29 -8.92 -13.24
N SER A 349 0.36 -9.92 -13.86
CA SER A 349 0.43 -10.10 -15.32
C SER A 349 -0.57 -11.13 -15.87
N LYS A 350 -1.35 -11.79 -15.01
CA LYS A 350 -2.34 -12.79 -15.41
C LYS A 350 -3.71 -12.14 -15.60
N GLN A 351 -4.40 -12.54 -16.67
CA GLN A 351 -5.75 -12.09 -16.99
C GLN A 351 -6.63 -13.27 -17.38
N SER A 352 -7.93 -13.22 -17.06
CA SER A 352 -8.89 -14.26 -17.44
C SER A 352 -10.29 -13.67 -17.54
N ASN A 353 -11.09 -14.09 -18.52
CA ASN A 353 -12.50 -13.75 -18.56
C ASN A 353 -13.38 -14.96 -18.17
N PHE A 354 -14.56 -14.62 -17.69
CA PHE A 354 -15.57 -15.53 -17.17
C PHE A 354 -16.91 -15.11 -17.74
N CYS A 355 -17.62 -16.08 -18.31
CA CYS A 355 -18.93 -15.90 -18.91
C CYS A 355 -19.84 -17.07 -18.54
N THR A 356 -21.14 -16.85 -18.61
CA THR A 356 -22.16 -17.90 -18.57
C THR A 356 -22.16 -18.69 -19.89
N GLN A 357 -22.51 -19.98 -19.85
CA GLN A 357 -22.52 -20.83 -21.05
C GLN A 357 -23.60 -20.36 -22.05
N GLY A 358 -23.21 -19.58 -23.07
CA GLY A 358 -24.00 -19.31 -24.27
C GLY A 358 -25.08 -18.21 -24.19
N LYS A 359 -25.35 -17.60 -23.03
CA LYS A 359 -26.28 -16.46 -22.85
C LYS A 359 -25.80 -15.54 -21.73
N GLU A 360 -26.23 -14.27 -21.67
CA GLU A 360 -25.99 -13.39 -20.52
C GLU A 360 -26.53 -14.02 -19.23
N GLY A 361 -25.75 -13.96 -18.16
CA GLY A 361 -26.16 -14.49 -16.85
C GLY A 361 -27.16 -13.54 -16.21
N SER A 362 -28.38 -14.01 -15.94
CA SER A 362 -29.38 -13.21 -15.24
C SER A 362 -29.17 -13.28 -13.73
N LEU A 363 -29.08 -12.12 -13.12
CA LEU A 363 -28.93 -11.96 -11.68
C LEU A 363 -30.13 -11.18 -11.13
N GLU A 364 -31.03 -11.89 -10.46
CA GLU A 364 -32.15 -11.28 -9.73
C GLU A 364 -31.69 -10.79 -8.35
N THR A 365 -32.48 -9.92 -7.71
CA THR A 365 -32.19 -9.45 -6.35
C THR A 365 -31.97 -10.60 -5.38
N ASP A 366 -30.90 -10.54 -4.60
CA ASP A 366 -30.51 -11.56 -3.61
C ASP A 366 -30.23 -12.94 -4.21
N THR A 367 -29.96 -13.01 -5.52
CA THR A 367 -29.51 -14.22 -6.19
C THR A 367 -28.05 -14.13 -6.60
N THR A 368 -27.44 -15.29 -6.81
CA THR A 368 -26.04 -15.46 -7.19
C THR A 368 -25.96 -16.07 -8.58
N VAL A 369 -25.02 -15.61 -9.41
CA VAL A 369 -24.65 -16.27 -10.67
C VAL A 369 -23.21 -16.76 -10.60
N ARG A 370 -22.99 -18.02 -10.97
CA ARG A 370 -21.64 -18.60 -11.07
C ARG A 370 -21.17 -18.56 -12.52
N LEU A 371 -20.02 -17.95 -12.74
CA LEU A 371 -19.39 -17.76 -14.03
C LEU A 371 -18.13 -18.63 -14.09
N TYR A 372 -17.98 -19.37 -15.19
CA TYR A 372 -16.84 -20.26 -15.40
C TYR A 372 -15.90 -19.68 -16.46
N ARG A 373 -14.63 -20.07 -16.38
CA ARG A 373 -13.57 -19.65 -17.30
C ARG A 373 -13.78 -20.23 -18.70
N LYS A 374 -14.56 -19.57 -19.57
CA LYS A 374 -14.89 -20.06 -20.94
C LYS A 374 -15.13 -18.95 -21.99
N CYS A 375 -14.60 -17.74 -21.75
CA CYS A 375 -14.51 -16.63 -22.70
C CYS A 375 -13.30 -15.76 -22.29
#